data_AF-A0A7V3NUB3-F1
#
_entry.id   AF-A0A7V3NUB3-F1
#
_cell.length_a   1.000
_cell.length_b   1.000
_cell.length_c   1.000
_cell.angle_alpha   90.00
_cell.angle_beta   90.00
_cell.angle_gamma   90.00
#
_symmetry.space_group_name_H-M   'P 1'
#
loop_
_entity.id
_entity.type
_entity.pdbx_description
1 polymer ?
#
loop_
_entity_poly.entity_id
_entity_poly.type
_entity_poly.pdbx_seq_one_letter_code
_entity_poly.pdbx_strand_id
1 'polypeptide(L)' 'MFGKYATKNVLEISPEQVKDYLEGKDLSVGSCNAENGQVIIKYGDDYLGSGIYVNGKVKNQLPKGRRWY' A
#
# COMPACT_ATOMS: atom_id res chain seq x y z
N MET A 1 15.90 6.39 6.72
CA MET A 1 14.97 7.48 7.01
C MET A 1 14.55 8.14 5.69
N PHE A 2 13.42 7.76 5.08
CA PHE A 2 12.93 8.36 3.81
C PHE A 2 11.41 8.57 3.73
N GLY A 3 10.62 8.03 4.66
CA GLY A 3 9.15 7.99 4.54
C GLY A 3 8.47 9.36 4.42
N LYS A 4 8.98 10.40 5.10
CA LYS A 4 8.34 11.73 5.14
C LYS A 4 8.48 12.58 3.86
N TYR A 5 9.37 12.21 2.94
CA TYR A 5 9.61 12.95 1.68
C TYR A 5 9.17 12.18 0.43
N ALA A 6 8.74 10.93 0.59
CA ALA A 6 8.33 10.09 -0.51
C ALA A 6 6.88 10.41 -0.90
N THR A 7 6.65 11.56 -1.55
CA THR A 7 5.31 11.99 -2.01
C THR A 7 4.96 11.47 -3.39
N LYS A 8 5.94 11.00 -4.17
CA LYS A 8 5.74 10.61 -5.58
C LYS A 8 5.03 9.26 -5.78
N ASN A 9 5.02 8.37 -4.80
CA ASN A 9 4.42 7.03 -4.95
C ASN A 9 3.68 6.60 -3.68
N VAL A 10 2.87 7.51 -3.11
CA VAL A 10 1.94 7.21 -2.02
C VAL A 10 0.61 6.80 -2.62
N LEU A 11 0.13 5.63 -2.23
CA LEU A 11 -1.18 5.11 -2.60
C LEU A 11 -2.09 5.16 -1.38
N GLU A 12 -3.11 6.01 -1.46
CA GLU A 12 -4.18 6.05 -0.47
C GLU A 12 -5.22 4.98 -0.81
N ILE A 13 -5.56 4.15 0.18
CA ILE A 13 -6.48 3.02 0.01
C ILE A 13 -7.81 3.27 0.73
N SER A 14 -8.88 2.58 0.32
CA SER A 14 -10.19 2.72 0.96
C SER A 14 -10.25 1.99 2.31
N PRO A 15 -11.21 2.32 3.20
CA PRO A 15 -11.38 1.62 4.47
C PRO A 15 -11.56 0.10 4.33
N GLU A 16 -12.24 -0.33 3.26
CA GLU A 16 -12.45 -1.74 2.94
C GLU A 16 -11.12 -2.45 2.61
N GLN A 17 -10.25 -1.76 1.86
CA GLN A 17 -8.93 -2.27 1.47
C GLN A 17 -7.93 -2.30 2.63
N VAL A 18 -8.11 -1.46 3.67
CA VAL A 18 -7.25 -1.46 4.86
C VAL A 18 -7.22 -2.83 5.50
N LYS A 19 -8.39 -3.44 5.69
CA LYS A 19 -8.48 -4.77 6.31
C LYS A 19 -7.74 -5.81 5.49
N ASP A 20 -7.99 -5.86 4.18
CA ASP A 20 -7.32 -6.80 3.28
C ASP A 20 -5.80 -6.61 3.29
N TYR A 21 -5.33 -5.37 3.31
CA TYR A 21 -3.91 -5.05 3.38
C TYR A 21 -3.27 -5.53 4.69
N LEU A 22 -3.92 -5.28 5.83
CA LEU A 22 -3.42 -5.67 7.14
C LEU A 22 -3.44 -7.20 7.35
N GLU A 23 -4.37 -7.92 6.71
CA GLU A 23 -4.36 -9.38 6.65
C GLU A 23 -3.25 -9.93 5.70
N GLY A 24 -2.54 -9.05 4.99
CA GLY A 24 -1.45 -9.40 4.09
C GLY A 24 -1.90 -9.79 2.68
N LYS A 25 -3.13 -9.46 2.28
CA LYS A 25 -3.65 -9.70 0.93
C LYS A 25 -3.17 -8.64 -0.05
N ASP A 26 -3.08 -9.03 -1.32
CA ASP A 26 -2.84 -8.11 -2.42
C ASP A 26 -4.09 -7.27 -2.69
N LEU A 27 -3.89 -6.02 -3.14
CA LEU A 27 -4.99 -5.10 -3.43
C LEU A 27 -5.17 -4.93 -4.93
N SER A 28 -6.42 -4.86 -5.38
CA SER A 28 -6.76 -4.39 -6.73
C SER A 28 -7.26 -2.95 -6.60
N VAL A 29 -6.48 -2.01 -7.14
CA VAL A 29 -6.73 -0.57 -7.02
C VAL A 29 -7.04 0.09 -8.36
N GLY A 30 -6.92 -0.64 -9.46
CA GLY A 30 -7.18 -0.13 -10.81
C GLY A 30 -6.15 0.92 -11.23
N SER A 31 -6.45 1.65 -12.30
CA SER A 31 -5.59 2.74 -12.77
C SER A 31 -5.57 3.88 -11.74
N CYS A 32 -4.43 4.08 -11.10
CA CYS A 32 -4.17 5.20 -10.21
C CYS A 32 -2.96 6.01 -10.73
N ASN A 33 -2.74 7.18 -10.13
CA ASN A 33 -1.66 8.09 -10.52
C ASN A 33 -0.27 7.65 -10.00
N ALA A 34 -0.14 6.40 -9.56
CA ALA A 34 1.11 5.82 -9.08
C ALA A 34 1.89 5.18 -10.24
N GLU A 35 3.21 5.32 -10.20
CA GLU A 35 4.10 4.66 -11.16
C GLU A 35 4.30 3.19 -10.77
N ASN A 36 4.46 2.33 -11.78
CA ASN A 36 4.82 0.93 -11.55
C ASN A 36 6.11 0.85 -10.72
N GLY A 37 6.08 0.11 -9.60
CA GLY A 37 7.21 -0.03 -8.69
C GLY A 37 6.84 0.09 -7.22
N GLN A 38 7.80 0.51 -6.41
CA GLN A 38 7.64 0.62 -4.96
C GLN A 38 6.65 1.74 -4.61
N VAL A 39 5.61 1.40 -3.87
CA VAL A 39 4.61 2.35 -3.35
C VAL A 39 4.54 2.30 -1.82
N ILE A 40 4.18 3.43 -1.23
CA ILE A 40 3.84 3.54 0.19
C ILE A 40 2.32 3.45 0.32
N ILE A 41 1.82 2.64 1.24
CA ILE A 41 0.39 2.45 1.48
C ILE A 41 -0.04 3.34 2.64
N LYS A 42 -1.05 4.19 2.42
CA LYS A 42 -1.56 5.18 3.37
C LYS A 42 -3.08 5.05 3.54
N TYR A 43 -3.56 5.34 4.74
CA TYR A 43 -4.98 5.50 5.03
C TYR A 43 -5.16 6.65 6.02
N GLY A 44 -5.87 7.72 5.64
CA GLY A 44 -5.93 8.93 6.46
C GLY A 44 -4.53 9.49 6.70
N ASP A 45 -4.18 9.78 7.95
CA ASP A 45 -2.83 10.26 8.32
C ASP A 45 -1.82 9.14 8.58
N ASP A 46 -2.25 7.87 8.53
CA ASP A 46 -1.43 6.72 8.87
C ASP A 46 -0.74 6.08 7.65
N TYR A 47 0.57 5.85 7.80
CA TYR A 47 1.37 5.05 6.86
C TYR A 47 1.36 3.59 7.29
N LEU A 48 0.60 2.76 6.58
CA LEU A 48 0.38 1.36 6.93
C LEU A 48 1.57 0.47 6.54
N GLY A 49 2.27 0.81 5.46
CA GLY A 49 3.41 0.02 4.98
C GLY A 49 3.81 0.33 3.55
N SER A 50 4.29 -0.69 2.84
CA SER A 50 4.67 -0.60 1.43
C SER A 50 4.11 -1.74 0.60
N GLY A 51 4.15 -1.56 -0.71
CA GLY A 51 3.79 -2.57 -1.70
C GLY A 51 4.49 -2.35 -3.02
N ILE A 52 4.26 -3.25 -3.97
CA ILE A 52 4.70 -3.11 -5.36
C ILE A 52 3.47 -2.93 -6.23
N TYR A 53 3.31 -1.73 -6.79
CA TYR A 53 2.25 -1.45 -7.75
C TYR A 53 2.68 -1.88 -9.15
N VAL A 54 1.87 -2.72 -9.80
CA VAL A 54 2.05 -3.12 -11.20
C VAL A 54 0.68 -3.27 -11.85
N ASN A 55 0.41 -2.49 -12.89
CA ASN A 55 -0.77 -2.62 -13.75
C ASN A 55 -2.09 -2.70 -12.97
N GLY A 56 -2.30 -1.78 -12.02
CA GLY A 56 -3.56 -1.70 -11.25
C GLY A 56 -3.67 -2.64 -10.06
N LYS A 57 -2.59 -3.39 -9.74
CA LYS A 57 -2.53 -4.29 -8.58
C LYS A 57 -1.36 -3.90 -7.68
N VAL A 58 -1.57 -4.05 -6.37
CA VAL A 58 -0.53 -3.85 -5.36
C VAL A 58 -0.21 -5.20 -4.73
N LYS A 59 1.03 -5.66 -4.92
CA LYS A 59 1.57 -6.78 -4.15
C LYS A 59 1.92 -6.33 -2.75
N ASN A 60 1.39 -7.02 -1.76
CA ASN A 60 1.56 -6.68 -0.35
C ASN A 60 2.97 -7.05 0.14
N GLN A 61 3.69 -6.08 0.70
CA GLN A 61 5.01 -6.29 1.32
C GLN A 61 4.99 -6.16 2.84
N LEU A 62 3.82 -6.20 3.48
CA LEU A 62 3.68 -6.18 4.92
C LEU A 62 4.33 -7.46 5.51
N PRO A 63 5.32 -7.30 6.44
CA PRO A 63 5.96 -8.43 7.09
C PRO A 63 4.95 -9.33 7.78
N LYS A 64 5.15 -10.66 7.73
CA LYS A 64 4.19 -11.62 8.32
C LYS A 64 3.87 -11.34 9.80
N GLY A 65 4.87 -10.98 10.60
CA GLY A 65 4.69 -10.63 12.02
C GLY A 65 3.96 -9.31 12.29
N ARG A 66 3.62 -8.55 11.25
CA ARG A 66 2.78 -7.34 11.33
C ARG A 66 1.38 -7.56 10.73
N ARG A 67 1.08 -8.76 10.23
CA ARG A 67 -0.23 -9.08 9.67
C ARG A 67 -1.20 -9.38 10.80
N TRP A 68 -2.45 -9.02 10.59
CA TRP A 68 -3.55 -9.33 11.49
C TRP A 68 -4.12 -10.70 11.09
N TYR A 69 -3.52 -11.78 11.57
CA TYR A 69 -4.08 -13.15 11.51
C TYR A 69 -3.65 -13.96 12.74
#